data_AF-W4PC29-F1
#
_entry.id   AF-W4PC29-F1
#
_cell.length_a   1.000
_cell.length_b   1.000
_cell.length_c   1.000
_cell.angle_alpha   90.00
_cell.angle_beta   90.00
_cell.angle_gamma   90.00
#
_symmetry.space_group_name_H-M   'P 1'
#
loop_
_entity.id
_entity.type
_entity.pdbx_description
1 polymer ?
#
loop_
_entity_poly.entity_id
_entity_poly.type
_entity_poly.pdbx_seq_one_letter_code
_entity_poly.pdbx_strand_id
1 'polypeptide(L)' 'MYVKNELGDRLLVYVLEDGKIVPKSPEESLEGFDLTEVYCLGCSWHGSPKRLVIR' A
#
# COMPACT_ATOMS: atom_id res chain seq x y z
N MET A 1 3.96 -3.42 -3.26
CA MET A 1 2.91 -3.85 -2.31
C MET A 1 1.57 -3.47 -2.89
N TYR A 2 0.46 -3.72 -2.22
CA TYR A 2 -0.83 -3.19 -2.65
C TYR A 2 -1.68 -2.73 -1.47
N VAL A 3 -2.61 -1.83 -1.73
CA VAL A 3 -3.66 -1.38 -0.80
C VAL A 3 -5.02 -1.88 -1.29
N LYS A 4 -6.01 -1.90 -0.41
CA LYS A 4 -7.38 -2.31 -0.73
C LYS A 4 -8.37 -1.19 -0.43
N ASN A 5 -9.45 -1.12 -1.20
CA ASN A 5 -10.62 -0.33 -0.84
C ASN A 5 -11.67 -1.23 -0.15
N GLU A 6 -12.78 -0.64 0.28
CA GLU A 6 -13.89 -1.37 0.92
C GLU A 6 -14.57 -2.40 -0.01
N LEU A 7 -14.48 -2.21 -1.33
CA LEU A 7 -15.01 -3.12 -2.34
C LEU A 7 -14.07 -4.32 -2.59
N GLY A 8 -12.86 -4.32 -2.02
CA GLY A 8 -11.86 -5.35 -2.20
C GLY A 8 -10.99 -5.21 -3.44
N ASP A 9 -11.12 -4.10 -4.18
CA ASP A 9 -10.21 -3.76 -5.28
C ASP A 9 -8.80 -3.58 -4.75
N ARG A 10 -7.81 -3.87 -5.60
CA ARG A 10 -6.40 -3.84 -5.22
C ARG A 10 -5.65 -2.87 -6.10
N LEU A 11 -4.93 -1.96 -5.48
CA LEU A 11 -4.08 -1.01 -6.17
C LEU A 11 -2.62 -1.23 -5.82
N LEU A 12 -1.78 -1.37 -6.84
CA LEU A 12 -0.34 -1.54 -6.66
C LEU A 12 0.31 -0.24 -6.21
N VAL A 13 1.13 -0.34 -5.17
CA VAL A 13 1.81 0.82 -4.56
C VAL A 13 3.27 0.53 -4.24
N TYR A 14 4.04 1.61 -4.16
CA TYR A 14 5.31 1.66 -3.47
C TYR A 14 5.13 2.26 -2.07
N VAL A 15 5.89 1.76 -1.10
CA VAL A 15 6.05 2.37 0.21
C VAL A 15 7.45 2.96 0.24
N LEU A 16 7.55 4.27 0.42
CA LEU A 16 8.82 4.99 0.47
C LEU A 16 9.44 4.86 1.87
N GLU A 17 10.70 5.28 2.00
CA GLU A 17 11.47 5.18 3.25
C GLU A 17 10.90 6.02 4.40
N ASP A 18 10.10 7.06 4.11
CA ASP A 18 9.37 7.84 5.11
C ASP A 18 8.02 7.21 5.51
N GLY A 19 7.69 6.05 4.93
CA GLY A 19 6.41 5.37 5.11
C GLY A 19 5.29 5.92 4.23
N LYS A 20 5.57 6.86 3.32
CA LYS A 20 4.59 7.39 2.37
C LYS A 20 4.23 6.33 1.34
N ILE A 21 2.94 6.22 1.04
CA ILE A 21 2.42 5.36 -0.02
C ILE A 21 2.26 6.18 -1.29
N VAL A 22 2.71 5.64 -2.43
CA VAL A 22 2.49 6.21 -3.75
C VAL A 22 1.99 5.13 -4.73
N PRO A 23 1.11 5.47 -5.68
CA PRO A 23 0.72 4.55 -6.76
C PRO A 23 1.94 4.03 -7.51
N LYS A 24 1.87 2.78 -7.97
CA LYS A 24 2.89 2.23 -8.86
C LYS A 24 2.77 2.82 -10.27
N SER A 25 1.54 2.98 -10.77
CA SER A 25 1.27 3.68 -12.02
C SER A 25 0.90 5.15 -11.75
N PRO A 26 1.52 6.14 -12.41
CA PRO A 26 1.22 7.55 -12.18
C PRO A 26 -0.20 7.97 -12.63
N GLU A 27 -0.87 7.16 -13.44
CA GLU A 27 -2.26 7.39 -13.88
C GLU A 27 -3.30 6.94 -12.85
N GLU A 28 -2.89 6.14 -11.84
CA GLU A 28 -3.79 5.62 -10.83
C GLU A 28 -3.89 6.57 -9.62
N SER A 29 -5.09 6.67 -9.05
CA SER A 29 -5.36 7.46 -7.84
C SER A 29 -5.45 6.55 -6.62
N LEU A 30 -4.97 7.05 -5.47
CA LEU A 30 -5.15 6.41 -4.15
C LEU A 30 -6.52 6.72 -3.53
N GLU A 31 -7.37 7.51 -4.20
CA GLU A 31 -8.67 7.90 -3.67
C GLU A 31 -9.56 6.68 -3.41
N GLY A 32 -10.12 6.61 -2.20
CA GLY A 32 -10.96 5.49 -1.76
C GLY A 32 -10.22 4.25 -1.30
N PHE A 33 -8.88 4.22 -1.32
CA PHE A 33 -8.09 3.11 -0.78
C PHE A 33 -7.68 3.34 0.67
N ASP A 34 -7.62 2.26 1.46
CA ASP A 34 -7.07 2.29 2.80
C ASP A 34 -5.53 2.33 2.75
N LEU A 35 -4.97 3.44 3.22
CA LEU A 35 -3.52 3.68 3.26
C LEU A 35 -2.91 3.35 4.63
N THR A 36 -3.71 2.88 5.58
CA THR A 36 -3.23 2.51 6.92
C THR A 36 -2.61 1.11 6.94
N GLU A 37 -2.97 0.27 5.98
CA GLU A 37 -2.52 -1.11 5.82
C GLU A 37 -2.06 -1.41 4.39
N VAL A 38 -0.92 -2.09 4.28
CA VAL A 38 -0.38 -2.56 3.00
C VAL A 38 -0.22 -4.07 3.02
N TYR A 39 -0.44 -4.66 1.85
CA TYR A 39 -0.43 -6.10 1.66
C TYR A 39 0.79 -6.51 0.81
N CYS A 40 1.45 -7.60 1.21
CA CYS A 40 2.50 -8.21 0.43
C CYS A 40 1.92 -8.88 -0.83
N LEU A 41 2.61 -8.77 -1.96
CA LEU A 41 2.14 -9.31 -3.24
C LEU A 41 2.25 -10.84 -3.35
N GLY A 42 3.19 -11.45 -2.63
CA GLY A 42 3.51 -12.88 -2.75
C GLY A 42 3.47 -13.65 -1.44
N CYS A 43 3.01 -13.05 -0.36
CA CYS A 43 2.94 -13.68 0.96
C CYS A 43 1.65 -13.27 1.68
N SER A 44 1.32 -13.98 2.76
CA SER A 44 0.18 -13.68 3.64
C SER A 44 0.39 -12.44 4.52
N TRP A 45 1.55 -11.78 4.43
CA TRP A 45 1.88 -10.65 5.27
C TRP A 45 1.08 -9.40 4.87
N HIS A 46 0.56 -8.71 5.87
CA HIS A 46 0.02 -7.36 5.76
C HIS A 46 0.30 -6.60 7.06
N GLY A 47 0.26 -5.27 6.99
CA GLY A 47 0.39 -4.43 8.16
C GLY A 47 0.66 -2.98 7.82
N SER A 48 0.95 -2.18 8.86
CA SER A 48 1.16 -0.75 8.70
C SER A 48 2.44 -0.44 7.90
N PRO A 49 2.40 0.51 6.94
CA PRO A 49 3.58 0.97 6.20
C PRO A 49 4.74 1.41 7.10
N LYS A 50 4.43 1.99 8.26
CA LYS A 50 5.44 2.45 9.25
C LYS A 50 6.27 1.31 9.83
N ARG A 51 5.79 0.07 9.79
CA ARG A 51 6.53 -1.12 10.26
C ARG A 51 7.56 -1.62 9.24
N LEU A 52 7.47 -1.19 7.98
CA LEU A 52 8.42 -1.54 6.93
C LEU A 52 9.66 -0.63 6.96
N VAL A 53 9.52 0.56 7.51
CA VAL A 53 10.63 1.47 7.74
C VAL A 53 11.37 1.02 8.99
N ILE A 54 12.41 0.21 8.80
CA ILE A 54 13.34 -0.15 9.87
C ILE A 54 14.29 1.05 10.06
N ARG A 55 14.35 1.59 11.27
CA ARG A 55 15.30 2.64 11.66
C ARG A 55 16.58 2.04 12.23
#